data_AF-A0A6P7INP1-F1
#
_entry.id   AF-A0A6P7INP1-F1
#
_cell.length_a   1.000
_cell.length_b   1.000
_cell.length_c   1.000
_cell.angle_alpha   90.00
_cell.angle_beta   90.00
_cell.angle_gamma   90.00
#
_symmetry.space_group_name_H-M   'P 1'
#
loop_
_entity.id
_entity.type
_entity.pdbx_description
1 polymer ?
#
loop_
_entity_poly.entity_id
_entity_poly.type
_entity_poly.pdbx_seq_one_letter_code
_entity_poly.pdbx_strand_id
1 'polypeptide(L)'
;MGKSRVSPTNVMTIPRLELSAAVVAVRVSDLLRNELEIQNLQEFFWTDSTVVLGYINNDARRFQVFVANRVQRIKASTTPEQWSHVTSEENPADHASRGLTAEQLKTSNWFTGPKLFWQRELPVRDSKVGEISENDPVLRKAFVCDTTAREYKSLLDRFQKFSDWSRRVRAVARLKQKIREFKGVMHTDEGTSLEERKEAELVSIKLAQEQAFSQEIKSLKQKKAVSKTSNLHKLNPFLDEEGVLRVGGRLRQAVLHPHVKHPAILPKSSHISALLVKHFHDKVYHQGYGMTLNELRANGWWVLGGSSVVSTHTFIKVSSAGNIGEVPKNKK
;
A
#
# COMPACT_ATOMS: atom_id res chain seq x y z
N MET A 1 44.18 2.42 18.47
CA MET A 1 43.37 3.48 17.83
C MET A 1 43.72 4.81 18.50
N GLY A 2 44.08 5.86 17.76
CA GLY A 2 44.55 7.12 18.36
C GLY A 2 44.39 8.36 17.48
N LYS A 3 43.48 8.33 16.50
CA LYS A 3 43.22 9.47 15.62
C LYS A 3 42.04 10.27 16.16
N SER A 4 42.31 11.41 16.78
CA SER A 4 41.32 12.45 17.08
C SER A 4 41.32 13.50 15.95
N ARG A 5 40.17 14.16 15.70
CA ARG A 5 39.97 15.24 14.70
C ARG A 5 40.13 14.83 13.22
N VAL A 6 39.49 13.74 12.80
CA VAL A 6 39.33 13.46 11.36
C VAL A 6 38.09 14.20 10.87
N SER A 7 38.26 15.29 10.12
CA SER A 7 37.14 16.02 9.51
C SER A 7 36.31 15.07 8.63
N PRO A 8 35.00 14.89 8.91
CA PRO A 8 34.15 14.04 8.09
C PRO A 8 34.11 14.54 6.65
N THR A 9 34.31 13.65 5.66
CA THR A 9 34.25 13.99 4.23
C THR A 9 32.84 14.45 3.79
N ASN A 10 31.81 14.12 4.58
CA ASN A 10 30.44 14.56 4.42
C ASN A 10 29.95 15.21 5.71
N VAL A 11 29.21 16.32 5.61
CA VAL A 11 28.61 16.99 6.77
C VAL A 11 27.64 16.02 7.47
N MET A 12 27.98 15.58 8.68
CA MET A 12 27.14 14.74 9.52
C MET A 12 26.57 15.55 10.67
N THR A 13 25.33 15.26 11.06
CA THR A 13 24.72 15.86 12.25
C THR A 13 25.35 15.29 13.52
N ILE A 14 25.32 16.05 14.62
CA ILE A 14 25.86 15.65 15.92
C ILE A 14 25.33 14.26 16.37
N PRO A 15 24.01 13.96 16.32
CA PRO A 15 23.49 12.64 16.69
C PRO A 15 24.04 11.49 15.84
N ARG A 16 24.36 11.75 14.56
CA ARG A 16 24.95 10.73 13.67
C ARG A 16 26.42 10.46 14.00
N LEU A 17 27.14 11.48 14.45
CA LEU A 17 28.53 11.34 14.91
C LEU A 17 28.58 10.55 16.22
N GLU A 18 27.75 10.93 17.19
CA GLU A 18 27.62 10.23 18.48
C GLU A 18 27.24 8.75 18.29
N LEU A 19 26.24 8.46 17.45
CA LEU A 19 25.85 7.09 17.14
C LEU A 19 26.96 6.31 16.42
N SER A 20 27.78 6.99 15.62
CA SER A 20 28.93 6.35 14.97
C SER A 20 30.04 6.04 15.98
N ALA A 21 30.26 6.90 16.98
CA ALA A 21 31.16 6.62 18.09
C ALA A 21 30.71 5.39 18.89
N ALA A 22 29.40 5.25 19.16
CA ALA A 22 28.84 4.06 19.80
C ALA A 22 29.12 2.77 18.99
N VAL A 23 28.99 2.81 17.66
CA VAL A 23 29.35 1.66 16.80
C VAL A 23 30.84 1.33 16.88
N VAL A 24 31.72 2.34 16.99
CA VAL A 24 33.16 2.11 17.17
C VAL A 24 33.44 1.42 18.50
N ALA A 25 32.79 1.86 19.59
CA ALA A 25 32.93 1.22 20.90
C ALA A 25 32.55 -0.27 20.86
N VAL A 26 31.42 -0.61 20.20
CA VAL A 26 31.00 -2.01 20.01
C VAL A 26 32.02 -2.82 19.21
N ARG A 27 32.59 -2.26 18.14
CA ARG A 27 33.61 -2.96 17.36
C ARG A 27 34.89 -3.23 18.15
N VAL A 28 35.27 -2.30 19.02
CA VAL A 28 36.42 -2.48 19.92
C VAL A 28 36.12 -3.57 20.94
N SER A 29 34.92 -3.56 21.52
CA SER A 29 34.45 -4.63 22.42
C SER A 29 34.46 -6.00 21.72
N ASP A 30 33.91 -6.12 20.52
CA ASP A 30 33.94 -7.37 19.74
C ASP A 30 35.39 -7.87 19.53
N LEU A 31 36.32 -6.97 19.21
CA LEU A 31 37.73 -7.29 19.05
C LEU A 31 38.33 -7.77 20.37
N LEU A 32 38.13 -7.04 21.47
CA LEU A 32 38.66 -7.41 22.78
C LEU A 32 38.10 -8.75 23.27
N ARG A 33 36.81 -9.00 23.06
CA ARG A 33 36.16 -10.26 23.43
C ARG A 33 36.78 -11.46 22.70
N ASN A 34 37.10 -11.29 21.42
CA ASN A 34 37.71 -12.35 20.61
C ASN A 34 39.18 -12.60 20.99
N GLU A 35 39.92 -11.57 21.37
CA GLU A 35 41.37 -11.67 21.63
C GLU A 35 41.72 -11.98 23.10
N LEU A 36 40.89 -11.59 24.07
CA LEU A 36 41.23 -11.71 25.49
C LEU A 36 40.94 -13.10 26.09
N GLU A 37 40.18 -13.96 25.42
CA GLU A 37 39.81 -15.33 25.87
C GLU A 37 39.26 -15.42 27.31
N ILE A 38 38.74 -14.32 27.87
CA ILE A 38 38.19 -14.26 29.24
C ILE A 38 36.78 -14.87 29.26
N GLN A 39 36.59 -15.90 30.09
CA GLN A 39 35.27 -16.47 30.34
C GLN A 39 34.43 -15.52 31.21
N ASN A 40 33.16 -15.35 30.83
CA ASN A 40 32.19 -14.50 31.55
C ASN A 40 32.57 -13.02 31.66
N LEU A 41 33.26 -12.47 30.64
CA LEU A 41 33.56 -11.04 30.58
C LEU A 41 32.28 -10.20 30.60
N GLN A 42 32.14 -9.34 31.60
CA GLN A 42 31.06 -8.36 31.68
C GLN A 42 31.48 -7.06 30.99
N GLU A 43 30.63 -6.57 30.10
CA GLU A 43 30.91 -5.38 29.30
C GLU A 43 29.82 -4.32 29.52
N PHE A 44 30.27 -3.09 29.76
CA PHE A 44 29.41 -1.93 30.00
C PHE A 44 29.82 -0.78 29.09
N PHE A 45 28.84 -0.11 28.50
CA PHE A 45 29.02 1.00 27.58
C PHE A 45 28.43 2.27 28.17
N TRP A 46 29.23 3.33 28.23
CA TRP A 46 28.83 4.60 28.80
C TRP A 46 28.90 5.69 27.73
N THR A 47 27.84 6.49 27.63
CA THR A 47 27.73 7.60 26.69
C THR A 47 27.03 8.78 27.37
N ASP A 48 27.46 10.00 27.06
CA ASP A 48 26.80 11.24 27.48
C ASP A 48 25.68 11.66 26.52
N SER A 49 25.57 11.00 25.36
CA SER A 49 24.46 11.21 24.45
C SER A 49 23.21 10.44 24.90
N THR A 50 22.29 11.17 25.54
CA THR A 50 20.93 10.68 25.83
C THR A 50 20.16 10.33 24.55
N VAL A 51 20.48 10.97 23.43
CA VAL A 51 19.89 10.67 22.11
C VAL A 51 20.29 9.27 21.63
N VAL A 52 21.58 8.91 21.73
CA VAL A 52 22.06 7.57 21.40
C VAL A 52 21.43 6.51 22.30
N LEU A 53 21.34 6.77 23.61
CA LEU A 53 20.64 5.87 24.53
C LEU A 53 19.17 5.72 24.15
N GLY A 54 18.53 6.80 23.70
CA GLY A 54 17.16 6.76 23.21
C GLY A 54 17.03 5.85 21.99
N TYR A 55 17.96 5.96 21.03
CA TYR A 55 17.96 5.12 19.84
C TYR A 55 18.18 3.63 20.15
N ILE A 56 19.03 3.32 21.12
CA ILE A 56 19.31 1.93 21.53
C ILE A 56 18.12 1.33 22.29
N ASN A 57 17.48 2.10 23.18
CA ASN A 57 16.34 1.59 23.96
C ASN A 57 15.01 1.55 23.18
N ASN A 58 14.94 2.13 21.98
CA ASN A 58 13.70 2.18 21.23
C ASN A 58 13.59 1.07 20.17
N ASP A 59 12.60 0.19 20.35
CA ASP A 59 12.25 -0.85 19.37
C ASP A 59 11.11 -0.45 18.41
N ALA A 60 10.35 0.60 18.74
CA ALA A 60 9.12 0.98 18.03
C ALA A 60 9.31 2.04 16.93
N ARG A 61 10.43 2.76 16.91
CA ARG A 61 10.63 3.94 16.04
C ARG A 61 11.22 3.59 14.67
N ARG A 62 10.66 4.22 13.63
CA ARG A 62 11.14 4.13 12.24
C ARG A 62 12.31 5.10 12.00
N PHE A 63 13.52 4.65 12.26
CA PHE A 63 14.73 5.44 11.98
C PHE A 63 15.00 5.60 10.46
N GLN A 64 15.67 6.68 10.07
CA GLN A 64 16.30 6.77 8.75
C GLN A 64 17.34 5.65 8.59
N VAL A 65 17.61 5.23 7.34
CA VAL A 65 18.46 4.05 7.02
C VAL A 65 19.83 4.11 7.72
N PHE A 66 20.45 5.28 7.74
CA PHE A 66 21.75 5.48 8.40
C PHE A 66 21.72 5.07 9.88
N VAL A 67 20.69 5.51 10.62
CA VAL A 67 20.54 5.25 12.06
C VAL A 67 20.04 3.84 12.30
N ALA A 68 19.06 3.37 11.53
CA ALA A 68 18.56 1.99 11.61
C ALA A 68 19.71 0.97 11.51
N ASN A 69 20.57 1.10 10.50
CA ASN A 69 21.69 0.17 10.28
C ASN A 69 22.71 0.19 11.44
N ARG A 70 22.89 1.34 12.10
CA ARG A 70 23.87 1.50 13.20
C ARG A 70 23.32 1.00 14.52
N VAL A 71 22.06 1.30 14.83
CA VAL A 71 21.34 0.72 15.97
C VAL A 71 21.31 -0.80 15.82
N GLN A 72 21.02 -1.32 14.62
CA GLN A 72 21.06 -2.76 14.36
C GLN A 72 22.46 -3.35 14.61
N ARG A 73 23.53 -2.67 14.17
CA ARG A 73 24.90 -3.14 14.43
C ARG A 73 25.25 -3.17 15.93
N ILE A 74 24.77 -2.19 16.69
CA ILE A 74 24.97 -2.12 18.15
C ILE A 74 24.22 -3.25 18.84
N LYS A 75 22.94 -3.44 18.51
CA LYS A 75 22.08 -4.49 19.07
C LYS A 75 22.50 -5.91 18.68
N ALA A 76 23.31 -6.07 17.64
CA ALA A 76 23.84 -7.37 17.23
C ALA A 76 24.91 -7.92 18.19
N SER A 77 25.61 -7.05 18.93
CA SER A 77 26.73 -7.43 19.82
C SER A 77 26.48 -7.09 21.29
N THR A 78 25.46 -6.28 21.59
CA THR A 78 25.16 -5.74 22.92
C THR A 78 23.67 -5.69 23.17
N THR A 79 23.26 -5.71 24.44
CA THR A 79 21.88 -5.49 24.85
C THR A 79 21.68 -4.07 25.40
N PRO A 80 20.47 -3.48 25.32
CA PRO A 80 20.21 -2.13 25.82
C PRO A 80 20.60 -1.93 27.29
N GLU A 81 20.49 -2.97 28.12
CA GLU A 81 20.82 -2.93 29.54
C GLU A 81 22.31 -2.70 29.79
N GLN A 82 23.18 -3.00 28.82
CA GLN A 82 24.62 -2.76 28.91
C GLN A 82 24.99 -1.28 28.68
N TRP A 83 24.05 -0.46 28.22
CA TRP A 83 24.27 0.95 27.91
C TRP A 83 23.79 1.85 29.05
N SER A 84 24.59 2.84 29.43
CA SER A 84 24.28 3.76 30.53
C SER A 84 24.74 5.18 30.24
N HIS A 85 24.11 6.14 30.92
CA HIS A 85 24.45 7.54 30.80
C HIS A 85 25.59 7.91 31.73
N VAL A 86 26.58 8.63 31.21
CA VAL A 86 27.59 9.35 32.00
C VAL A 86 27.47 10.84 31.71
N THR A 87 27.68 11.72 32.68
CA THR A 87 27.66 13.16 32.39
C THR A 87 28.85 13.56 31.50
N SER A 88 28.70 14.59 30.67
CA SER A 88 29.79 15.03 29.78
C SER A 88 31.05 15.45 30.55
N GLU A 89 30.92 15.96 31.78
CA GLU A 89 32.06 16.31 32.63
C GLU A 89 32.83 15.08 33.12
N GLU A 90 32.15 13.94 33.27
CA GLU A 90 32.76 12.70 33.70
C GLU A 90 33.20 11.82 32.53
N ASN A 91 32.81 12.13 31.29
CA ASN A 91 33.13 11.34 30.10
C ASN A 91 34.56 11.61 29.59
N PRO A 92 35.55 10.71 29.82
CA PRO A 92 36.91 10.95 29.34
C PRO A 92 36.99 11.01 27.81
N ALA A 93 36.10 10.34 27.08
CA ALA A 93 36.10 10.36 25.61
C ALA A 93 35.88 11.77 25.05
N ASP A 94 35.23 12.65 25.81
CA ASP A 94 34.99 14.04 25.41
C ASP A 94 36.29 14.87 25.41
N HIS A 95 37.25 14.56 26.28
CA HIS A 95 38.57 15.21 26.27
C HIS A 95 39.33 14.99 24.95
N ALA A 96 39.18 13.81 24.35
CA ALA A 96 39.72 13.56 23.01
C ALA A 96 38.94 14.29 21.91
N SER A 97 37.64 14.52 22.09
CA SER A 97 36.80 15.25 21.13
C SER A 97 37.13 16.76 21.12
N ARG A 98 37.32 17.37 22.30
CA ARG A 98 37.56 18.80 22.50
C ARG A 98 39.00 19.24 22.19
N GLY A 99 39.97 18.34 22.27
CA GLY A 99 41.36 18.61 21.92
C GLY A 99 42.16 19.33 23.01
N LEU A 100 42.30 18.69 24.18
CA LEU A 100 43.10 19.20 25.30
C LEU A 100 44.61 19.25 25.01
N THR A 101 45.32 20.13 25.72
CA THR A 101 46.80 20.14 25.76
C THR A 101 47.33 18.97 26.60
N ALA A 102 48.61 18.62 26.43
CA ALA A 102 49.23 17.52 27.19
C ALA A 102 49.20 17.74 28.71
N GLU A 103 49.28 18.99 29.18
CA GLU A 103 49.20 19.32 30.61
C GLU A 103 47.79 19.17 31.16
N GLN A 104 46.79 19.63 30.40
CA GLN A 104 45.38 19.46 30.77
C GLN A 104 44.95 17.99 30.74
N LEU A 105 45.51 17.19 29.82
CA LEU A 105 45.23 15.76 29.74
C LEU A 105 45.75 15.02 30.98
N LYS A 106 46.93 15.39 31.48
CA LYS A 106 47.54 14.79 32.69
C LYS A 106 46.71 15.02 33.96
N THR A 107 46.05 16.16 34.07
CA THR A 107 45.22 16.51 35.23
C THR A 107 43.75 16.10 35.07
N SER A 108 43.35 15.64 33.89
CA SER A 108 42.00 15.16 33.59
C SER A 108 41.74 13.73 34.06
N ASN A 109 40.50 13.27 33.91
CA ASN A 109 40.12 11.89 34.18
C ASN A 109 40.43 10.92 33.02
N TRP A 110 41.18 11.34 31.99
CA TRP A 110 41.47 10.51 30.81
C TRP A 110 42.10 9.15 31.14
N PHE A 111 43.07 9.13 32.06
CA PHE A 111 43.81 7.92 32.44
C PHE A 111 43.21 7.20 33.64
N THR A 112 42.39 7.88 34.44
CA THR A 112 41.81 7.34 35.68
C THR A 112 40.34 6.95 35.52
N GLY A 113 39.67 7.43 34.47
CA GLY A 113 38.25 7.23 34.25
C GLY A 113 37.36 7.94 35.29
N PRO A 114 36.03 7.85 35.12
CA PRO A 114 35.05 8.33 36.09
C PRO A 114 35.25 7.71 37.48
N LYS A 115 35.03 8.51 38.54
CA LYS A 115 35.09 8.04 39.93
C LYS A 115 34.11 6.88 40.20
N LEU A 116 33.00 6.85 39.46
CA LEU A 116 31.98 5.83 39.52
C LEU A 116 32.51 4.40 39.24
N PHE A 117 33.51 4.26 38.37
CA PHE A 117 34.01 2.94 37.97
C PHE A 117 34.89 2.28 39.04
N TRP A 118 35.31 3.05 40.04
CA TRP A 118 36.09 2.56 41.19
C TRP A 118 35.21 2.10 42.35
N GLN A 119 33.89 2.19 42.21
CA GLN A 119 32.94 1.70 43.21
C GLN A 119 32.77 0.19 43.07
N ARG A 120 32.63 -0.51 44.21
CA ARG A 120 32.48 -1.98 44.25
C ARG A 120 31.18 -2.47 43.59
N GLU A 121 30.16 -1.62 43.60
CA GLU A 121 28.88 -1.85 42.95
C GLU A 121 28.60 -0.67 42.01
N LEU A 122 28.24 -0.96 40.76
CA LEU A 122 27.80 0.07 39.84
C LEU A 122 26.39 0.52 40.23
N PRO A 123 26.06 1.82 40.13
CA PRO A 123 24.75 2.34 40.52
C PRO A 123 23.63 1.66 39.73
N VAL A 124 22.49 1.48 40.40
CA VAL A 124 21.28 0.88 39.83
C VAL A 124 20.81 1.70 38.63
N ARG A 125 20.58 1.01 37.51
CA ARG A 125 20.32 1.58 36.20
C ARG A 125 18.86 2.03 36.09
N ASP A 126 18.60 3.31 36.30
CA ASP A 126 17.29 3.88 35.96
C ASP A 126 17.13 3.88 34.44
N SER A 127 16.38 2.90 33.93
CA SER A 127 16.05 2.74 32.51
C SER A 127 15.03 3.77 32.01
N LYS A 128 15.03 4.98 32.58
CA LYS A 128 14.16 6.09 32.14
C LYS A 128 14.91 6.93 31.12
N VAL A 129 15.23 6.34 29.98
CA VAL A 129 15.63 7.12 28.83
C VAL A 129 14.37 7.75 28.26
N GLY A 130 14.30 9.08 28.33
CA GLY A 130 13.14 9.87 27.93
C GLY A 130 12.70 9.56 26.50
N GLU A 131 11.40 9.69 26.26
CA GLU A 131 10.83 9.59 24.93
C GLU A 131 11.59 10.50 23.96
N ILE A 132 12.23 9.93 22.93
CA ILE A 132 12.83 10.73 21.86
C ILE A 132 11.73 11.69 21.34
N SER A 133 12.03 12.95 21.10
CA SER A 133 11.02 13.90 20.60
C SER A 133 10.45 13.40 19.26
N GLU A 134 9.12 13.48 19.07
CA GLU A 134 8.48 13.16 17.77
C GLU A 134 9.02 14.03 16.61
N ASN A 135 9.59 15.19 16.93
CA ASN A 135 10.19 16.13 15.97
C ASN A 135 11.69 15.90 15.71
N ASP A 136 12.28 14.78 16.16
CA ASP A 136 13.69 14.49 15.86
C ASP A 136 13.89 14.36 14.33
N PRO A 137 14.79 15.17 13.71
CA PRO A 137 15.04 15.19 12.27
C PRO A 137 15.56 13.85 11.72
N VAL A 138 15.96 12.93 12.59
CA VAL A 138 16.49 11.60 12.28
C VAL A 138 15.40 10.53 12.27
N LEU A 139 14.21 10.82 12.83
CA LEU A 139 13.03 9.99 12.65
C LEU A 139 12.50 10.15 11.23
N ARG A 140 12.06 9.05 10.61
CA ARG A 140 11.25 9.18 9.40
C ARG A 140 9.94 9.82 9.83
N LYS A 141 9.56 10.96 9.23
CA LYS A 141 8.19 11.48 9.32
C LYS A 141 7.27 10.38 8.82
N ALA A 142 6.67 9.65 9.75
CA ALA A 142 5.63 8.72 9.42
C ALA A 142 4.41 9.57 9.08
N PHE A 143 4.08 9.67 7.79
CA PHE A 143 2.69 9.90 7.44
C PHE A 143 1.94 8.65 7.92
N VAL A 144 1.38 8.73 9.12
CA VAL A 144 0.42 7.76 9.61
C VAL A 144 -0.86 8.03 8.82
N CYS A 145 -0.96 7.48 7.62
CA CYS A 145 -2.26 7.12 7.10
C CYS A 145 -2.71 5.95 7.96
N ASP A 146 -3.56 6.22 8.95
CA ASP A 146 -4.34 5.20 9.65
C ASP A 146 -5.24 4.51 8.63
N THR A 147 -4.67 3.58 7.89
CA THR A 147 -5.42 2.60 7.12
C THR A 147 -5.59 1.43 8.06
N THR A 148 -6.61 1.54 8.91
CA THR A 148 -7.31 0.35 9.37
C THR A 148 -7.72 -0.41 8.10
N ALA A 149 -6.92 -1.40 7.72
CA ALA A 149 -7.30 -2.40 6.75
C ALA A 149 -8.37 -3.30 7.39
N ARG A 150 -9.52 -2.70 7.72
CA ARG A 150 -10.77 -3.44 7.58
C ARG A 150 -10.78 -3.83 6.11
N GLU A 151 -10.81 -5.13 5.83
CA GLU A 151 -11.20 -5.61 4.51
C GLU A 151 -12.64 -5.12 4.24
N TYR A 152 -12.77 -3.86 3.86
CA TYR A 152 -14.02 -3.35 3.33
C TYR A 152 -14.21 -4.11 2.03
N LYS A 153 -15.11 -5.10 2.06
CA LYS A 153 -15.66 -5.71 0.84
C LYS A 153 -15.99 -4.56 -0.09
N SER A 154 -15.26 -4.48 -1.20
CA SER A 154 -15.40 -3.43 -2.18
C SER A 154 -16.84 -3.39 -2.67
N LEU A 155 -17.28 -2.25 -3.22
CA LEU A 155 -18.62 -2.20 -3.84
C LEU A 155 -18.78 -3.30 -4.89
N LEU A 156 -17.68 -3.67 -5.57
CA LEU A 156 -17.65 -4.75 -6.55
C LEU A 156 -17.85 -6.14 -5.92
N ASP A 157 -17.30 -6.39 -4.73
CA ASP A 157 -17.57 -7.61 -3.97
C ASP A 157 -19.03 -7.70 -3.53
N ARG A 158 -19.65 -6.55 -3.23
CA ARG A 158 -21.10 -6.50 -2.97
C ARG A 158 -21.92 -6.75 -4.23
N PHE A 159 -21.40 -6.36 -5.41
CA PHE A 159 -22.06 -6.63 -6.68
C PHE A 159 -22.14 -8.13 -7.03
N GLN A 160 -21.23 -8.96 -6.49
CA GLN A 160 -21.29 -10.42 -6.64
C GLN A 160 -22.60 -11.03 -6.12
N LYS A 161 -23.25 -10.38 -5.14
CA LYS A 161 -24.50 -10.86 -4.55
C LYS A 161 -25.73 -10.66 -5.44
N PHE A 162 -25.62 -9.82 -6.47
CA PHE A 162 -26.73 -9.59 -7.39
C PHE A 162 -26.73 -10.65 -8.48
N SER A 163 -27.89 -11.23 -8.75
CA SER A 163 -28.11 -12.18 -9.84
C SER A 163 -28.89 -11.58 -11.02
N ASP A 164 -29.27 -10.31 -10.92
CA ASP A 164 -30.06 -9.56 -11.89
C ASP A 164 -29.50 -8.15 -12.11
N TRP A 165 -29.36 -7.76 -13.38
CA TRP A 165 -28.79 -6.47 -13.77
C TRP A 165 -29.68 -5.31 -13.31
N SER A 166 -30.99 -5.37 -13.57
CA SER A 166 -31.92 -4.27 -13.28
C SER A 166 -32.09 -4.03 -11.77
N ARG A 167 -32.06 -5.08 -10.94
CA ARG A 167 -32.02 -4.98 -9.47
C ARG A 167 -30.73 -4.30 -9.00
N ARG A 168 -29.58 -4.65 -9.59
CA ARG A 168 -28.30 -4.01 -9.23
C ARG A 168 -28.31 -2.52 -9.59
N VAL A 169 -28.73 -2.17 -10.81
CA VAL A 169 -28.82 -0.78 -11.27
C VAL A 169 -29.71 0.04 -10.34
N ARG A 170 -30.90 -0.47 -9.98
CA ARG A 170 -31.79 0.20 -9.02
C ARG A 170 -31.15 0.37 -7.64
N ALA A 171 -30.44 -0.64 -7.14
CA ALA A 171 -29.77 -0.56 -5.84
C ALA A 171 -28.64 0.50 -5.84
N VAL A 172 -27.83 0.55 -6.91
CA VAL A 172 -26.77 1.56 -7.05
C VAL A 172 -27.35 2.96 -7.23
N ALA A 173 -28.43 3.12 -8.00
CA ALA A 173 -29.13 4.39 -8.15
C ALA A 173 -29.68 4.90 -6.80
N ARG A 174 -30.37 4.04 -6.04
CA ARG A 174 -30.86 4.38 -4.68
C ARG A 174 -29.72 4.73 -3.72
N LEU A 175 -28.61 4.00 -3.77
CA LEU A 175 -27.44 4.32 -2.94
C LEU A 175 -26.89 5.72 -3.28
N LYS A 176 -26.83 6.08 -4.57
CA LYS A 176 -26.40 7.42 -4.99
C LYS A 176 -27.39 8.50 -4.54
N GLN A 177 -28.69 8.26 -4.64
CA GLN A 177 -29.73 9.17 -4.16
C GLN A 177 -29.57 9.41 -2.64
N LYS A 178 -29.42 8.35 -1.85
CA LYS A 178 -29.13 8.48 -0.41
C LYS A 178 -27.85 9.26 -0.12
N ILE A 179 -26.79 9.05 -0.88
CA ILE A 179 -25.56 9.85 -0.74
C ILE A 179 -25.81 11.34 -1.07
N ARG A 180 -26.65 11.67 -2.06
CA ARG A 180 -27.03 13.05 -2.39
C ARG A 180 -27.89 13.68 -1.29
N GLU A 181 -28.81 12.93 -0.71
CA GLU A 181 -29.62 13.34 0.45
C GLU A 181 -28.72 13.65 1.65
N PHE A 182 -27.80 12.74 2.01
CA PHE A 182 -26.84 12.96 3.11
C PHE A 182 -25.93 14.17 2.88
N LYS A 183 -25.67 14.54 1.62
CA LYS A 183 -24.89 15.73 1.26
C LYS A 183 -25.73 17.01 1.19
N GLY A 184 -27.03 16.95 1.49
CA GLY A 184 -27.93 18.10 1.47
C GLY A 184 -28.22 18.65 0.07
N VAL A 185 -27.96 17.87 -0.99
CA VAL A 185 -28.03 18.37 -2.39
C VAL A 185 -29.44 18.24 -2.97
N MET A 186 -30.19 17.19 -2.63
CA MET A 186 -31.58 17.01 -3.04
C MET A 186 -32.33 16.08 -2.07
N HIS A 187 -33.59 16.40 -1.79
CA HIS A 187 -34.57 15.50 -1.20
C HIS A 187 -35.58 15.11 -2.26
N THR A 188 -35.52 13.88 -2.75
CA THR A 188 -36.55 13.31 -3.61
C THR A 188 -36.98 11.97 -3.02
N ASP A 189 -38.24 11.86 -2.61
CA ASP A 189 -38.84 10.62 -2.10
C ASP A 189 -39.47 9.77 -3.23
N GLU A 190 -39.34 10.27 -4.47
CA GLU A 190 -39.82 9.60 -5.66
C GLU A 190 -38.79 8.61 -6.22
N GLY A 191 -39.28 7.57 -6.91
CA GLY A 191 -38.45 6.50 -7.45
C GLY A 191 -37.31 6.97 -8.37
N THR A 192 -36.30 6.13 -8.54
CA THR A 192 -35.09 6.45 -9.33
C THR A 192 -35.40 6.88 -10.76
N SER A 193 -34.87 8.01 -11.22
CA SER A 193 -35.06 8.52 -12.59
C SER A 193 -34.35 7.65 -13.65
N LEU A 194 -34.64 7.89 -14.93
CA LEU A 194 -33.96 7.21 -16.04
C LEU A 194 -32.47 7.60 -16.10
N GLU A 195 -32.17 8.88 -15.91
CA GLU A 195 -30.81 9.43 -15.87
C GLU A 195 -30.02 8.82 -14.71
N GLU A 196 -30.61 8.73 -13.52
CA GLU A 196 -29.96 8.12 -12.36
C GLU A 196 -29.64 6.64 -12.58
N ARG A 197 -30.52 5.90 -13.27
CA ARG A 197 -30.28 4.51 -13.65
C ARG A 197 -29.14 4.42 -14.67
N LYS A 198 -29.10 5.29 -15.69
CA LYS A 198 -27.99 5.34 -16.65
C LYS A 198 -26.66 5.64 -15.95
N GLU A 199 -26.64 6.61 -15.04
CA GLU A 199 -25.43 6.91 -14.27
C GLU A 199 -25.02 5.72 -13.38
N ALA A 200 -25.97 5.02 -12.77
CA ALA A 200 -25.71 3.84 -11.94
C ALA A 200 -25.16 2.65 -12.74
N GLU A 201 -25.60 2.49 -13.98
CA GLU A 201 -25.01 1.56 -14.94
C GLU A 201 -23.55 1.92 -15.18
N LEU A 202 -23.27 3.16 -15.57
CA LEU A 202 -21.91 3.62 -15.86
C LEU A 202 -20.97 3.47 -14.65
N VAL A 203 -21.44 3.73 -13.42
CA VAL A 203 -20.66 3.49 -12.21
C VAL A 203 -20.27 2.01 -12.07
N SER A 204 -21.22 1.11 -12.32
CA SER A 204 -20.95 -0.35 -12.25
C SER A 204 -19.89 -0.76 -13.29
N ILE A 205 -19.96 -0.19 -14.48
CA ILE A 205 -19.02 -0.44 -15.59
C ILE A 205 -17.63 0.09 -15.23
N LYS A 206 -17.53 1.35 -14.77
CA LYS A 206 -16.25 1.99 -14.40
C LYS A 206 -15.53 1.21 -13.30
N LEU A 207 -16.26 0.72 -12.29
CA LEU A 207 -15.68 -0.10 -11.23
C LEU A 207 -15.10 -1.43 -11.76
N ALA A 208 -15.81 -2.09 -12.68
CA ALA A 208 -15.31 -3.32 -13.31
C ALA A 208 -14.08 -3.04 -14.21
N GLN A 209 -14.07 -1.91 -14.92
CA GLN A 209 -12.94 -1.49 -15.75
C GLN A 209 -11.71 -1.14 -14.91
N GLU A 210 -11.87 -0.38 -13.82
CA GLU A 210 -10.75 -0.01 -12.94
C GLU A 210 -10.14 -1.25 -12.28
N GLN A 211 -10.95 -2.25 -11.89
CA GLN A 211 -10.41 -3.51 -11.36
C GLN A 211 -9.59 -4.28 -12.41
N ALA A 212 -10.09 -4.40 -13.64
CA ALA A 212 -9.49 -5.27 -14.65
C ALA A 212 -8.39 -4.60 -15.50
N PHE A 213 -8.46 -3.29 -15.69
CA PHE A 213 -7.64 -2.52 -16.64
C PHE A 213 -6.97 -1.31 -15.98
N SER A 214 -6.63 -1.42 -14.69
CA SER A 214 -6.05 -0.33 -13.90
C SER A 214 -4.80 0.28 -14.54
N GLN A 215 -3.94 -0.53 -15.16
CA GLN A 215 -2.70 -0.07 -15.78
C GLN A 215 -2.96 0.69 -17.10
N GLU A 216 -3.89 0.18 -17.91
CA GLU A 216 -4.31 0.83 -19.14
C GLU A 216 -5.02 2.16 -18.87
N ILE A 217 -5.90 2.19 -17.87
CA ILE A 217 -6.60 3.41 -17.46
C ILE A 217 -5.60 4.45 -16.93
N LYS A 218 -4.63 4.04 -16.09
CA LYS A 218 -3.57 4.94 -15.62
C LYS A 218 -2.74 5.52 -16.78
N SER A 219 -2.40 4.69 -17.76
CA SER A 219 -1.64 5.11 -18.94
C SER A 219 -2.42 6.14 -19.77
N LEU A 220 -3.70 5.87 -20.02
CA LEU A 220 -4.59 6.76 -20.78
C LEU A 220 -4.85 8.09 -20.05
N LYS A 221 -5.00 8.08 -18.72
CA LYS A 221 -5.08 9.30 -17.90
C LYS A 221 -3.83 10.18 -18.05
N GLN A 222 -2.65 9.57 -18.24
CA GLN A 222 -1.39 10.26 -18.50
C GLN A 222 -1.19 10.64 -19.99
N LYS A 223 -2.22 10.50 -20.84
CA LYS A 223 -2.14 10.69 -22.30
C LYS A 223 -1.09 9.82 -22.99
N LYS A 224 -0.73 8.68 -22.38
CA LYS A 224 0.17 7.67 -22.97
C LYS A 224 -0.65 6.61 -23.69
N ALA A 225 -0.08 6.04 -24.75
CA ALA A 225 -0.68 4.90 -25.43
C ALA A 225 -0.73 3.68 -24.51
N VAL A 226 -1.76 2.84 -24.67
CA VAL A 226 -1.84 1.54 -24.01
C VAL A 226 -0.71 0.65 -24.49
N SER A 227 -0.15 -0.19 -23.60
CA SER A 227 0.92 -1.12 -23.96
C SER A 227 0.54 -2.01 -25.14
N LYS A 228 1.46 -2.19 -26.10
CA LYS A 228 1.30 -3.11 -27.23
C LYS A 228 1.06 -4.57 -26.81
N THR A 229 1.46 -4.93 -25.59
CA THR A 229 1.24 -6.27 -25.00
C THR A 229 -0.18 -6.46 -24.44
N SER A 230 -0.93 -5.38 -24.21
CA SER A 230 -2.30 -5.49 -23.70
C SER A 230 -3.26 -5.98 -24.78
N ASN A 231 -4.18 -6.86 -24.38
CA ASN A 231 -5.28 -7.32 -25.23
C ASN A 231 -6.17 -6.16 -25.73
N LEU A 232 -6.13 -5.02 -25.03
CA LEU A 232 -6.88 -3.83 -25.39
C LEU A 232 -6.25 -3.03 -26.53
N HIS A 233 -4.95 -3.15 -26.79
CA HIS A 233 -4.26 -2.32 -27.79
C HIS A 233 -4.90 -2.38 -29.18
N LYS A 234 -5.36 -3.57 -29.59
CA LYS A 234 -6.02 -3.81 -30.88
C LYS A 234 -7.37 -3.07 -31.02
N LEU A 235 -7.99 -2.69 -29.91
CA LEU A 235 -9.27 -1.98 -29.87
C LEU A 235 -9.11 -0.45 -29.92
N ASN A 236 -7.88 0.05 -30.05
CA ASN A 236 -7.54 1.48 -29.98
C ASN A 236 -8.29 2.20 -28.83
N PRO A 237 -8.06 1.78 -27.58
CA PRO A 237 -8.91 2.14 -26.46
C PRO A 237 -8.67 3.60 -26.05
N PHE A 238 -9.72 4.29 -25.63
CA PHE A 238 -9.64 5.66 -25.11
C PHE A 238 -10.60 5.85 -23.93
N LEU A 239 -10.38 6.89 -23.14
CA LEU A 239 -11.31 7.30 -22.08
C LEU A 239 -12.23 8.40 -22.61
N ASP A 240 -13.53 8.26 -22.39
CA ASP A 240 -14.50 9.32 -22.69
C ASP A 240 -14.50 10.43 -21.63
N GLU A 241 -15.36 11.45 -21.84
CA GLU A 241 -15.55 12.58 -20.91
C GLU A 241 -16.05 12.14 -19.53
N GLU A 242 -16.72 11.01 -19.46
CA GLU A 242 -17.19 10.42 -18.21
C GLU A 242 -16.12 9.54 -17.53
N GLY A 243 -14.98 9.29 -18.17
CA GLY A 243 -13.91 8.40 -17.68
C GLY A 243 -14.20 6.90 -17.87
N VAL A 244 -15.05 6.53 -18.81
CA VAL A 244 -15.32 5.15 -19.23
C VAL A 244 -14.33 4.74 -20.32
N LEU A 245 -13.75 3.55 -20.18
CA LEU A 245 -12.88 2.96 -21.19
C LEU A 245 -13.71 2.43 -22.38
N ARG A 246 -13.49 2.99 -23.57
CA ARG A 246 -14.27 2.68 -24.79
C ARG A 246 -13.41 2.22 -25.95
N VAL A 247 -14.04 1.50 -26.88
CA VAL A 247 -13.44 1.07 -28.14
C VAL A 247 -13.33 2.26 -29.10
N GLY A 248 -12.14 2.49 -29.64
CA GLY A 248 -11.90 3.48 -30.69
C GLY A 248 -11.82 2.85 -32.08
N GLY A 249 -11.40 3.66 -33.06
CA GLY A 249 -11.05 3.19 -34.39
C GLY A 249 -12.13 3.38 -35.45
N ARG A 250 -12.39 2.33 -36.24
CA ARG A 250 -12.96 2.41 -37.61
C ARG A 250 -14.33 3.08 -37.72
N LEU A 251 -15.14 3.04 -36.67
CA LEU A 251 -16.48 3.63 -36.67
C LEU A 251 -16.50 5.13 -36.39
N ARG A 252 -15.34 5.79 -36.18
CA ARG A 252 -15.26 7.21 -35.81
C ARG A 252 -16.07 8.13 -36.75
N GLN A 253 -16.08 7.83 -38.05
CA GLN A 253 -16.77 8.60 -39.09
C GLN A 253 -18.20 8.13 -39.38
N ALA A 254 -18.70 7.09 -38.72
CA ALA A 254 -20.06 6.59 -38.96
C ALA A 254 -21.13 7.54 -38.41
N VAL A 255 -22.27 7.65 -39.08
CA VAL A 255 -23.45 8.39 -38.58
C VAL A 255 -24.23 7.50 -37.61
N LEU A 256 -23.65 7.25 -36.44
CA LEU A 256 -24.21 6.42 -35.37
C LEU A 256 -24.15 7.16 -34.04
N HIS A 257 -25.07 6.81 -33.13
CA HIS A 257 -25.05 7.33 -31.76
C HIS A 257 -23.68 7.08 -31.11
N PRO A 258 -23.10 8.07 -30.37
CA PRO A 258 -21.74 7.95 -29.82
C PRO A 258 -21.48 6.68 -29.02
N HIS A 259 -22.45 6.21 -28.23
CA HIS A 259 -22.32 5.00 -27.42
C HIS A 259 -22.24 3.71 -28.25
N VAL A 260 -22.86 3.68 -29.43
CA VAL A 260 -22.79 2.54 -30.37
C VAL A 260 -21.50 2.61 -31.17
N LYS A 261 -21.09 3.82 -31.54
CA LYS A 261 -19.81 4.10 -32.22
C LYS A 261 -18.61 3.70 -31.36
N HIS A 262 -18.69 4.01 -30.06
CA HIS A 262 -17.64 3.78 -29.06
C HIS A 262 -18.20 2.97 -27.90
N PRO A 263 -18.40 1.65 -28.09
CA PRO A 263 -18.95 0.80 -27.05
C PRO A 263 -17.98 0.71 -25.85
N ALA A 264 -18.53 0.62 -24.64
CA ALA A 264 -17.75 0.51 -23.42
C ALA A 264 -17.14 -0.89 -23.29
N ILE A 265 -15.85 -0.94 -23.00
CA ILE A 265 -15.07 -2.18 -22.93
C ILE A 265 -15.33 -2.88 -21.60
N LEU A 266 -15.67 -4.17 -21.66
CA LEU A 266 -16.00 -4.97 -20.50
C LEU A 266 -15.08 -6.19 -20.36
N PRO A 267 -14.52 -6.43 -19.16
CA PRO A 267 -13.63 -7.56 -18.93
C PRO A 267 -14.37 -8.90 -18.94
N LYS A 268 -13.82 -9.88 -19.66
CA LYS A 268 -14.40 -11.22 -19.84
C LYS A 268 -14.79 -11.90 -18.51
N SER A 269 -13.95 -11.78 -17.49
CA SER A 269 -14.07 -12.49 -16.21
C SER A 269 -14.89 -11.76 -15.15
N SER A 270 -15.43 -10.56 -15.43
CA SER A 270 -16.20 -9.83 -14.43
C SER A 270 -17.63 -10.32 -14.33
N HIS A 271 -18.12 -10.44 -13.10
CA HIS A 271 -19.53 -10.71 -12.80
C HIS A 271 -20.47 -9.65 -13.40
N ILE A 272 -20.01 -8.41 -13.53
CA ILE A 272 -20.77 -7.34 -14.19
C ILE A 272 -21.03 -7.68 -15.65
N SER A 273 -20.04 -8.22 -16.35
CA SER A 273 -20.18 -8.67 -17.73
C SER A 273 -21.11 -9.87 -17.84
N ALA A 274 -21.01 -10.84 -16.92
CA ALA A 274 -21.92 -11.98 -16.87
C ALA A 274 -23.39 -11.56 -16.64
N LEU A 275 -23.64 -10.65 -15.70
CA LEU A 275 -24.98 -10.10 -15.43
C LEU A 275 -25.55 -9.36 -16.63
N LEU A 276 -24.71 -8.59 -17.34
CA LEU A 276 -25.14 -7.85 -18.52
C LEU A 276 -25.49 -8.79 -19.68
N VAL A 277 -24.65 -9.81 -19.92
CA VAL A 277 -24.92 -10.86 -20.92
C VAL A 277 -26.24 -11.56 -20.59
N LYS A 278 -26.44 -11.95 -19.32
CA LYS A 278 -27.70 -12.55 -18.86
C LYS A 278 -28.90 -11.64 -19.11
N HIS A 279 -28.79 -10.35 -18.77
CA HIS A 279 -29.86 -9.38 -18.96
C HIS A 279 -30.30 -9.27 -20.42
N PHE A 280 -29.35 -9.14 -21.35
CA PHE A 280 -29.70 -9.05 -22.77
C PHE A 280 -30.11 -10.39 -23.36
N HIS A 281 -29.59 -11.51 -22.84
CA HIS A 281 -30.03 -12.83 -23.23
C HIS A 281 -31.50 -13.08 -22.88
N ASP A 282 -31.91 -12.64 -21.68
CA ASP A 282 -33.29 -12.70 -21.21
C ASP A 282 -34.17 -11.70 -22.01
N LYS A 283 -33.64 -10.51 -22.36
CA LYS A 283 -34.33 -9.49 -23.17
C LYS A 283 -34.65 -9.97 -24.60
N VAL A 284 -33.76 -10.75 -25.21
CA VAL A 284 -34.00 -11.35 -26.54
C VAL A 284 -34.71 -12.70 -26.46
N TYR A 285 -35.35 -13.03 -25.33
CA TYR A 285 -36.11 -14.28 -25.12
C TYR A 285 -35.31 -15.54 -25.48
N HIS A 286 -34.03 -15.57 -25.12
CA HIS A 286 -33.16 -16.74 -25.33
C HIS A 286 -32.96 -17.16 -26.79
N GLN A 287 -33.14 -16.27 -27.77
CA GLN A 287 -32.96 -16.52 -29.22
C GLN A 287 -31.52 -16.88 -29.66
N GLY A 288 -30.65 -17.28 -28.74
CA GLY A 288 -29.29 -17.74 -29.02
C GLY A 288 -28.22 -16.65 -28.94
N TYR A 289 -26.99 -17.08 -29.21
CA TYR A 289 -25.80 -16.25 -28.96
C TYR A 289 -25.70 -15.04 -29.90
N GLY A 290 -26.07 -15.21 -31.18
CA GLY A 290 -25.96 -14.16 -32.20
C GLY A 290 -26.85 -12.96 -31.87
N MET A 291 -28.13 -13.22 -31.54
CA MET A 291 -29.08 -12.19 -31.13
C MET A 291 -28.63 -11.49 -29.84
N THR A 292 -28.20 -12.26 -28.84
CA THR A 292 -27.72 -11.71 -27.57
C THR A 292 -26.50 -10.80 -27.77
N LEU A 293 -25.53 -11.22 -28.59
CA LEU A 293 -24.31 -10.44 -28.86
C LEU A 293 -24.61 -9.16 -29.66
N ASN A 294 -25.52 -9.25 -30.63
CA ASN A 294 -25.95 -8.08 -31.41
C ASN A 294 -26.67 -7.07 -30.54
N GLU A 295 -27.58 -7.53 -29.67
CA GLU A 295 -28.29 -6.65 -28.74
C GLU A 295 -27.34 -5.97 -27.75
N LEU A 296 -26.35 -6.69 -27.21
CA LEU A 296 -25.28 -6.10 -26.39
C LEU A 296 -24.56 -4.96 -27.12
N ARG A 297 -24.17 -5.19 -28.38
CA ARG A 297 -23.47 -4.19 -29.21
C ARG A 297 -24.35 -3.00 -29.58
N ALA A 298 -25.61 -3.25 -29.91
CA ALA A 298 -26.60 -2.20 -30.20
C ALA A 298 -26.83 -1.28 -29.00
N ASN A 299 -26.68 -1.79 -27.79
CA ASN A 299 -26.76 -1.01 -26.55
C ASN A 299 -25.39 -0.43 -26.10
N GLY A 300 -24.35 -0.52 -26.92
CA GLY A 300 -23.06 0.13 -26.68
C GLY A 300 -22.11 -0.64 -25.77
N TRP A 301 -22.20 -1.97 -25.72
CA TRP A 301 -21.35 -2.80 -24.85
C TRP A 301 -20.39 -3.68 -25.65
N TRP A 302 -19.12 -3.69 -25.26
CA TRP A 302 -18.07 -4.51 -25.86
C TRP A 302 -17.43 -5.45 -24.83
N VAL A 303 -17.96 -6.66 -24.70
CA VAL A 303 -17.38 -7.69 -23.83
C VAL A 303 -16.17 -8.34 -24.53
N LEU A 304 -15.02 -8.35 -23.86
CA LEU A 304 -13.82 -9.01 -24.37
C LEU A 304 -14.09 -10.51 -24.55
N GLY A 305 -13.76 -11.03 -25.74
CA GLY A 305 -14.09 -12.41 -26.09
C GLY A 305 -15.59 -12.68 -26.07
N GLY A 306 -16.42 -11.67 -26.37
CA GLY A 306 -17.89 -11.72 -26.25
C GLY A 306 -18.53 -12.96 -26.85
N SER A 307 -18.06 -13.43 -28.02
CA SER A 307 -18.57 -14.67 -28.62
C SER A 307 -18.42 -15.89 -27.70
N SER A 308 -17.26 -16.03 -27.03
CA SER A 308 -17.03 -17.11 -26.06
C SER A 308 -17.88 -16.93 -24.81
N VAL A 309 -17.97 -15.72 -24.25
CA VAL A 309 -18.74 -15.45 -23.02
C VAL A 309 -20.23 -15.70 -23.21
N VAL A 310 -20.79 -15.17 -24.30
CA VAL A 310 -22.21 -15.34 -24.62
C VAL A 310 -22.49 -16.80 -24.92
N SER A 311 -21.65 -17.46 -25.73
CA SER A 311 -21.76 -18.90 -26.01
C SER A 311 -21.83 -19.73 -24.73
N THR A 312 -20.86 -19.58 -23.82
CA THR A 312 -20.86 -20.29 -22.54
C THR A 312 -22.14 -20.03 -21.73
N HIS A 313 -22.63 -18.79 -21.68
CA HIS A 313 -23.86 -18.46 -20.95
C HIS A 313 -25.11 -19.10 -21.58
N THR A 314 -25.21 -19.08 -22.92
CA THR A 314 -26.33 -19.69 -23.66
C THR A 314 -26.36 -21.21 -23.51
N PHE A 315 -25.20 -21.89 -23.61
CA PHE A 315 -25.12 -23.35 -23.49
C PHE A 315 -25.51 -23.84 -22.09
N ILE A 316 -25.07 -23.18 -21.02
CA ILE A 316 -25.40 -23.57 -19.65
C ILE A 316 -26.92 -23.54 -19.40
N LYS A 317 -27.64 -22.54 -19.92
CA LYS A 317 -29.10 -22.44 -19.75
C LYS A 317 -29.86 -23.44 -20.61
N VAL A 318 -29.43 -23.69 -21.86
CA VAL A 318 -30.10 -24.67 -22.73
C VAL A 318 -30.01 -26.09 -22.14
N SER A 319 -28.84 -26.48 -21.61
CA SER A 319 -28.66 -27.78 -20.94
C SER A 319 -29.45 -27.90 -19.63
N SER A 320 -29.73 -26.79 -18.95
CA SER A 320 -30.52 -26.80 -17.70
C SER A 320 -32.03 -26.87 -17.96
N ALA A 321 -32.50 -26.36 -19.11
CA ALA A 321 -33.90 -26.42 -19.52
C ALA A 321 -34.29 -27.79 -20.13
N GLY A 322 -33.32 -28.53 -20.68
CA GLY A 322 -33.54 -29.86 -21.27
C GLY A 322 -33.86 -30.99 -20.29
N ASN A 323 -33.83 -30.74 -18.97
CA ASN A 323 -34.00 -31.77 -17.93
C ASN A 323 -35.40 -31.81 -17.27
N ILE A 324 -36.41 -31.12 -17.82
CA ILE A 324 -37.79 -31.07 -17.26
C ILE A 324 -38.81 -31.67 -18.25
N GLY A 325 -38.41 -32.69 -19.02
CA GLY A 325 -39.20 -33.20 -20.14
C GLY A 325 -39.35 -34.71 -20.24
N GLU A 326 -39.36 -35.47 -19.14
CA GLU A 326 -39.83 -36.86 -19.20
C GLU A 326 -41.36 -36.91 -19.00
N VAL A 327 -42.05 -37.01 -20.14
CA VAL A 327 -43.48 -37.34 -20.22
C VAL A 327 -43.66 -38.79 -19.75
N PRO A 328 -44.56 -39.09 -18.80
CA PRO A 328 -44.78 -40.46 -18.37
C PRO A 328 -45.45 -41.25 -19.49
N LYS A 329 -44.74 -42.27 -19.99
CA LYS A 329 -45.30 -43.26 -20.92
C LYS A 329 -46.42 -44.02 -20.20
N ASN A 330 -47.67 -43.76 -20.59
CA ASN A 330 -48.81 -44.59 -20.25
C ASN A 330 -48.54 -46.04 -20.70
N LYS A 331 -48.45 -46.94 -19.73
CA LYS A 331 -48.55 -48.38 -19.97
C LYS A 331 -50.02 -48.72 -20.24
N LYS A 332 -50.27 -49.35 -21.39
CA LYS A 332 -51.47 -50.16 -21.62
C LYS A 332 -51.33 -51.48 -20.92
#